data_AF-A0A2E0W7D7-F1
#
_entry.id   AF-A0A2E0W7D7-F1
#
_cell.length_a   1.000
_cell.length_b   1.000
_cell.length_c   1.000
_cell.angle_alpha   90.00
_cell.angle_beta   90.00
_cell.angle_gamma   90.00
#
_symmetry.space_group_name_H-M   'P 1'
#
loop_
_entity.id
_entity.type
_entity.pdbx_description
1 polymer ?
#
loop_
_entity_poly.entity_id
_entity_poly.type
_entity_poly.pdbx_seq_one_letter_code
_entity_poly.pdbx_strand_id
1 'polypeptide(L)'
;MMKMVDEKRLSDYKKNKLFLSLFKGLKNVYGTYSTKSGKHWQIKGMVIEKIIYNHLIGKQPYGFYPLINDKTSVGIADFDDHNPLPAIAFIKRAAHYGLNAYLEKSKSKGYHVWLFFSEEGVSARKLRIVMKYILDEIELPNTEIFPKQDSINQNNSYGNFINAPLFGKLVPEGKTVFIHADNSLKPYPDQWEFIETIVRNSEDILDSIIDNNITDVIKKNRNTLPKNTTINSSQYGLPLCIKNILCQGVSFDQRVACFRIAVNLKRVGLPEEFSVEVLNNWRVKNKPINNKRIITQREIKNQVGWAYKKNYNGIGCEEPIINSFCNSKCKLRQKNNNMR
;
A
#
# COMPACT_ATOMS: atom_id res chain seq x y z
N MET A 1 -27.93 10.39 -42.32
CA MET A 1 -27.33 11.43 -41.45
C MET A 1 -27.76 11.27 -40.00
N MET A 2 -29.06 11.18 -39.68
CA MET A 2 -29.55 11.00 -38.29
C MET A 2 -29.06 9.70 -37.61
N LYS A 3 -29.18 8.54 -38.28
CA LYS A 3 -28.69 7.24 -37.77
C LYS A 3 -27.19 7.22 -37.42
N MET A 4 -26.32 7.78 -38.27
CA MET A 4 -24.88 7.85 -38.00
C MET A 4 -24.53 8.78 -36.83
N VAL A 5 -25.32 9.84 -36.63
CA VAL A 5 -25.17 10.75 -35.48
C VAL A 5 -25.58 10.05 -34.18
N ASP A 6 -26.65 9.24 -34.22
CA ASP A 6 -27.12 8.47 -33.06
C ASP A 6 -26.17 7.32 -32.71
N GLU A 7 -25.62 6.61 -33.70
CA GLU A 7 -24.60 5.57 -33.50
C GLU A 7 -23.30 6.12 -32.90
N LYS A 8 -22.83 7.26 -33.41
CA LYS A 8 -21.64 7.94 -32.86
C LYS A 8 -21.87 8.40 -31.42
N ARG A 9 -23.03 9.00 -31.14
CA ARG A 9 -23.41 9.42 -29.76
C ARG A 9 -23.49 8.24 -28.81
N LEU A 10 -24.06 7.11 -29.23
CA LEU A 10 -24.14 5.90 -28.42
C LEU A 10 -22.75 5.29 -28.15
N SER A 11 -21.87 5.32 -29.16
CA SER A 11 -20.46 4.92 -29.01
C SER A 11 -19.72 5.82 -28.01
N ASP A 12 -19.84 7.15 -28.14
CA ASP A 12 -19.19 8.11 -27.25
C ASP A 12 -19.71 7.97 -25.80
N TYR A 13 -21.01 7.72 -25.63
CA TYR A 13 -21.60 7.44 -24.33
C TYR A 13 -21.03 6.16 -23.69
N LYS A 14 -20.95 5.06 -24.44
CA LYS A 14 -20.35 3.80 -23.96
C LYS A 14 -18.88 4.00 -23.56
N LYS A 15 -18.11 4.72 -24.37
CA LYS A 15 -16.70 5.05 -24.10
C LYS A 15 -16.54 5.90 -22.83
N ASN A 16 -17.37 6.93 -22.66
CA ASN A 16 -17.37 7.75 -21.44
C ASN A 16 -17.66 6.92 -20.19
N LYS A 17 -18.66 6.02 -20.27
CA LYS A 17 -19.04 5.16 -19.14
C LYS A 17 -17.93 4.17 -18.80
N LEU A 18 -17.34 3.52 -19.80
CA LEU A 18 -16.21 2.61 -19.62
C LEU A 18 -15.01 3.34 -19.00
N PHE A 19 -14.66 4.51 -19.53
CA PHE A 19 -13.58 5.35 -19.01
C PHE A 19 -13.79 5.69 -17.52
N LEU A 20 -14.99 6.17 -17.17
CA LEU A 20 -15.33 6.50 -15.79
C LEU A 20 -15.42 5.27 -14.88
N SER A 21 -15.62 4.06 -15.40
CA SER A 21 -15.58 2.86 -14.56
C SER A 21 -14.18 2.57 -14.02
N LEU A 22 -13.13 3.03 -14.71
CA LEU A 22 -11.73 2.76 -14.38
C LEU A 22 -11.03 3.97 -13.77
N PHE A 23 -11.23 5.16 -14.34
CA PHE A 23 -10.55 6.40 -13.95
C PHE A 23 -11.46 7.29 -13.09
N LYS A 24 -12.03 6.70 -12.02
CA LYS A 24 -12.91 7.39 -11.09
C LYS A 24 -12.23 7.81 -9.81
N GLY A 25 -12.82 8.83 -9.20
CA GLY A 25 -12.39 9.41 -7.95
C GLY A 25 -13.49 10.27 -7.35
N LEU A 26 -13.08 11.32 -6.62
CA LEU A 26 -14.02 12.33 -6.14
C LEU A 26 -14.85 12.93 -7.27
N LYS A 27 -16.16 13.11 -7.02
CA LYS A 27 -17.12 13.59 -8.01
C LYS A 27 -17.29 15.10 -8.02
N ASN A 28 -16.87 15.79 -6.96
CA ASN A 28 -17.07 17.23 -6.76
C ASN A 28 -15.80 18.06 -7.02
N VAL A 29 -14.74 17.43 -7.52
CA VAL A 29 -13.46 18.08 -7.80
C VAL A 29 -12.70 17.30 -8.86
N TYR A 30 -11.95 18.00 -9.72
CA TYR A 30 -11.05 17.39 -10.68
C TYR A 30 -9.85 18.29 -10.95
N GLY A 31 -8.76 17.68 -11.41
CA GLY A 31 -7.56 18.37 -11.86
C GLY A 31 -7.57 18.62 -13.35
N THR A 32 -6.82 19.62 -13.79
CA THR A 32 -6.52 19.83 -15.21
C THR A 32 -5.14 20.50 -15.34
N TYR A 33 -4.69 20.68 -16.58
CA TYR A 33 -3.45 21.40 -16.86
C TYR A 33 -3.52 22.16 -18.17
N SER A 34 -2.64 23.15 -18.31
CA SER A 34 -2.48 23.91 -19.55
C SER A 34 -1.66 23.09 -20.53
N THR A 35 -2.21 22.81 -21.71
CA THR A 35 -1.44 22.12 -22.77
C THR A 35 -0.30 22.97 -23.33
N LYS A 36 -0.25 24.28 -23.01
CA LYS A 36 0.81 25.19 -23.45
C LYS A 36 1.92 25.32 -22.41
N SER A 37 1.56 25.57 -21.15
CA SER A 37 2.54 25.85 -20.08
C SER A 37 2.80 24.65 -19.16
N GLY A 38 2.03 23.57 -19.28
CA GLY A 38 2.14 22.40 -18.41
C GLY A 38 1.64 22.63 -16.97
N LYS A 39 1.31 23.86 -16.59
CA LYS A 39 0.84 24.23 -15.24
C LYS A 39 -0.45 23.50 -14.90
N HIS A 40 -0.48 22.86 -13.74
CA HIS A 40 -1.63 22.15 -13.18
C HIS A 40 -2.46 23.05 -12.27
N TRP A 41 -3.78 22.82 -12.22
CA TRP A 41 -4.65 23.41 -11.22
C TRP A 41 -5.87 22.53 -10.94
N GLN A 42 -6.52 22.79 -9.82
CA GLN A 42 -7.74 22.14 -9.39
C GLN A 42 -8.96 22.94 -9.84
N ILE A 43 -10.03 22.25 -10.23
CA ILE A 43 -11.37 22.80 -10.45
C ILE A 43 -12.32 22.17 -9.44
N LYS A 44 -12.93 23.00 -8.59
CA LYS A 44 -14.00 22.60 -7.66
C LYS A 44 -15.32 22.61 -8.42
N GLY A 45 -15.82 21.44 -8.79
CA GLY A 45 -17.01 21.30 -9.61
C GLY A 45 -17.32 19.84 -9.92
N MET A 46 -18.57 19.57 -10.28
CA MET A 46 -19.02 18.21 -10.55
C MET A 46 -18.30 17.63 -11.79
N VAL A 47 -17.82 16.40 -11.69
CA VAL A 47 -17.35 15.62 -12.84
C VAL A 47 -18.59 15.16 -13.63
N ILE A 48 -18.75 15.71 -14.83
CA ILE A 48 -19.86 15.43 -15.75
C ILE A 48 -19.34 14.86 -17.07
N GLU A 49 -20.19 14.16 -17.81
CA GLU A 49 -19.82 13.50 -19.08
C GLU A 49 -19.15 14.44 -20.09
N LYS A 50 -19.57 15.71 -20.14
CA LYS A 50 -18.97 16.72 -21.04
C LYS A 50 -17.48 16.95 -20.76
N ILE A 51 -17.04 16.85 -19.50
CA ILE A 51 -15.62 17.01 -19.12
C ILE A 51 -14.81 15.82 -19.68
N ILE A 52 -15.34 14.61 -19.51
CA ILE A 52 -14.71 13.37 -20.00
C ILE A 52 -14.66 13.37 -21.53
N TYR A 53 -15.77 13.71 -22.19
CA TYR A 53 -15.80 13.88 -23.64
C TYR A 53 -14.74 14.88 -24.12
N ASN A 54 -14.66 16.08 -23.50
CA ASN A 54 -13.66 17.08 -23.85
C ASN A 54 -12.22 16.59 -23.66
N HIS A 55 -11.97 15.74 -22.66
CA HIS A 55 -10.67 15.10 -22.48
C HIS A 55 -10.35 14.12 -23.62
N LEU A 56 -11.28 13.21 -23.90
CA LEU A 56 -11.09 12.17 -24.92
C LEU A 56 -10.94 12.74 -26.34
N ILE A 57 -11.51 13.92 -26.63
CA ILE A 57 -11.32 14.61 -27.91
C ILE A 57 -10.17 15.63 -27.89
N GLY A 58 -9.41 15.73 -26.81
CA GLY A 58 -8.21 16.58 -26.74
C GLY A 58 -8.45 18.06 -26.47
N LYS A 59 -9.67 18.47 -26.10
CA LYS A 59 -10.01 19.88 -25.81
C LYS A 59 -9.54 20.34 -24.43
N GLN A 60 -9.74 19.51 -23.40
CA GLN A 60 -9.40 19.88 -22.02
C GLN A 60 -8.87 18.66 -21.26
N PRO A 61 -7.64 18.71 -20.71
CA PRO A 61 -7.14 17.61 -19.89
C PRO A 61 -7.99 17.39 -18.65
N TYR A 62 -8.07 16.14 -18.20
CA TYR A 62 -8.81 15.73 -17.02
C TYR A 62 -7.86 14.93 -16.15
N GLY A 63 -7.85 15.24 -14.86
CA GLY A 63 -7.23 14.45 -13.83
C GLY A 63 -8.23 14.22 -12.71
N PHE A 64 -8.14 13.06 -12.06
CA PHE A 64 -9.08 12.66 -11.03
C PHE A 64 -8.36 12.41 -9.71
N TYR A 65 -9.09 12.56 -8.61
CA TYR A 65 -8.60 12.32 -7.25
C TYR A 65 -8.96 10.90 -6.83
N PRO A 66 -8.04 9.92 -6.91
CA PRO A 66 -8.37 8.49 -6.79
C PRO A 66 -8.82 8.06 -5.38
N LEU A 67 -8.49 8.85 -4.35
CA LEU A 67 -8.82 8.54 -2.96
C LEU A 67 -10.20 9.08 -2.59
N ILE A 68 -11.06 8.22 -2.05
CA ILE A 68 -12.38 8.56 -1.53
C ILE A 68 -12.45 8.04 -0.10
N ASN A 69 -12.47 8.93 0.89
CA ASN A 69 -12.29 8.59 2.30
C ASN A 69 -10.97 7.82 2.50
N ASP A 70 -11.03 6.53 2.79
CA ASP A 70 -9.91 5.60 2.97
C ASP A 70 -9.83 4.52 1.87
N LYS A 71 -10.65 4.66 0.82
CA LYS A 71 -10.76 3.70 -0.29
C LYS A 71 -10.31 4.25 -1.63
N THR A 72 -9.86 3.37 -2.51
CA THR A 72 -9.50 3.68 -3.90
C THR A 72 -9.80 2.50 -4.80
N SER A 73 -10.22 2.75 -6.05
CA SER A 73 -10.41 1.71 -7.08
C SER A 73 -9.19 1.54 -7.98
N VAL A 74 -8.12 2.31 -7.76
CA VAL A 74 -6.88 2.27 -8.55
C VAL A 74 -5.64 2.46 -7.67
N GLY A 75 -4.54 1.84 -8.08
CA GLY A 75 -3.19 2.12 -7.61
C GLY A 75 -2.32 2.51 -8.80
N ILE A 76 -1.49 3.53 -8.63
CA ILE A 76 -0.59 4.00 -9.69
C ILE A 76 0.82 4.12 -9.11
N ALA A 77 1.80 3.49 -9.76
CA ALA A 77 3.22 3.77 -9.55
C ALA A 77 3.72 4.66 -10.69
N ASP A 78 4.26 5.83 -10.35
CA ASP A 78 4.68 6.86 -11.29
C ASP A 78 6.22 6.87 -11.45
N PHE A 79 6.68 6.48 -12.63
CA PHE A 79 8.09 6.38 -12.99
C PHE A 79 8.48 7.55 -13.89
N ASP A 80 9.04 8.60 -13.29
CA ASP A 80 9.43 9.86 -13.94
C ASP A 80 10.75 9.80 -14.75
N ASP A 81 11.04 8.67 -15.40
CA ASP A 81 12.26 8.46 -16.20
C ASP A 81 11.95 7.98 -17.62
N HIS A 82 12.84 8.28 -18.58
CA HIS A 82 12.74 7.78 -19.95
C HIS A 82 12.89 6.25 -20.04
N ASN A 83 13.57 5.66 -19.06
CA ASN A 83 13.82 4.23 -18.96
C ASN A 83 12.53 3.47 -18.59
N PRO A 84 12.02 2.59 -19.46
CA PRO A 84 10.83 1.78 -19.20
C PRO A 84 11.11 0.59 -18.28
N LEU A 85 12.38 0.19 -18.09
CA LEU A 85 12.74 -1.03 -17.37
C LEU A 85 12.24 -1.06 -15.91
N PRO A 86 12.33 0.03 -15.12
CA PRO A 86 11.71 0.12 -13.79
C PRO A 86 10.22 -0.22 -13.77
N ALA A 87 9.46 0.34 -14.70
CA ALA A 87 8.02 0.13 -14.79
C ALA A 87 7.69 -1.32 -15.19
N ILE A 88 8.43 -1.90 -16.14
CA ILE A 88 8.29 -3.32 -16.52
C ILE A 88 8.67 -4.24 -15.36
N ALA A 89 9.73 -3.92 -14.60
CA ALA A 89 10.15 -4.68 -13.43
C ALA A 89 9.05 -4.70 -12.36
N PHE A 90 8.40 -3.56 -12.11
CA PHE A 90 7.24 -3.49 -11.23
C PHE A 90 6.10 -4.39 -11.71
N ILE A 91 5.74 -4.35 -13.01
CA ILE A 91 4.67 -5.21 -13.57
C ILE A 91 5.01 -6.69 -13.40
N LYS A 92 6.23 -7.10 -13.73
CA LYS A 92 6.69 -8.48 -13.54
C LYS A 92 6.64 -8.90 -12.08
N ARG A 93 7.03 -8.02 -11.16
CA ARG A 93 7.00 -8.32 -9.72
C ARG A 93 5.57 -8.36 -9.17
N ALA A 94 4.69 -7.48 -9.63
CA ALA A 94 3.26 -7.53 -9.31
C ALA A 94 2.62 -8.85 -9.80
N ALA A 95 2.94 -9.28 -11.02
CA ALA A 95 2.45 -10.54 -11.58
C ALA A 95 2.92 -11.77 -10.79
N HIS A 96 4.14 -11.75 -10.23
CA HIS A 96 4.61 -12.80 -9.33
C HIS A 96 3.74 -12.96 -8.07
N TYR A 97 3.11 -11.89 -7.62
CA TYR A 97 2.14 -11.89 -6.52
C TYR A 97 0.69 -12.12 -6.97
N GLY A 98 0.46 -12.40 -8.25
CA GLY A 98 -0.87 -12.57 -8.84
C GLY A 98 -1.62 -11.27 -9.13
N LEU A 99 -0.97 -10.11 -9.00
CA LEU A 99 -1.58 -8.82 -9.30
C LEU A 99 -1.51 -8.51 -10.80
N ASN A 100 -2.64 -8.07 -11.35
CA ASN A 100 -2.72 -7.53 -12.70
C ASN A 100 -2.34 -6.05 -12.67
N ALA A 101 -1.35 -5.67 -13.49
CA ALA A 101 -0.87 -4.31 -13.64
C ALA A 101 -0.63 -3.95 -15.11
N TYR A 102 -0.87 -2.70 -15.47
CA TYR A 102 -0.92 -2.25 -16.87
C TYR A 102 -0.05 -1.02 -17.09
N LEU A 103 0.71 -1.01 -18.19
CA LEU A 103 1.68 0.04 -18.50
C LEU A 103 1.02 1.14 -19.36
N GLU A 104 1.12 2.38 -18.91
CA GLU A 104 0.78 3.57 -19.68
C GLU A 104 2.02 4.43 -19.89
N LYS A 105 2.21 4.92 -21.11
CA LYS A 105 3.22 5.94 -21.40
C LYS A 105 2.65 7.30 -21.04
N SER A 106 3.33 8.02 -20.15
CA SER A 106 2.82 9.28 -19.59
C SER A 106 2.78 10.41 -20.64
N LYS A 107 2.22 11.56 -20.26
CA LYS A 107 2.16 12.75 -21.12
C LYS A 107 3.55 13.33 -21.49
N SER A 108 4.59 12.97 -20.74
CA SER A 108 5.95 13.51 -20.90
C SER A 108 6.92 12.39 -21.24
N LYS A 109 7.85 12.09 -20.32
CA LYS A 109 8.92 11.11 -20.51
C LYS A 109 8.75 9.82 -19.72
N GLY A 110 7.88 9.83 -18.72
CA GLY A 110 7.73 8.74 -17.76
C GLY A 110 6.69 7.70 -18.15
N TYR A 111 6.45 6.79 -17.20
CA TYR A 111 5.49 5.71 -17.32
C TYR A 111 4.67 5.61 -16.05
N HIS A 112 3.38 5.34 -16.20
CA HIS A 112 2.52 4.98 -15.08
C HIS A 112 2.21 3.49 -15.14
N VAL A 113 2.34 2.80 -14.02
CA VAL A 113 1.87 1.43 -13.87
C VAL A 113 0.58 1.44 -13.07
N TRP A 114 -0.50 0.98 -13.70
CA TRP A 114 -1.85 1.00 -13.18
C TRP A 114 -2.26 -0.37 -12.63
N LEU A 115 -2.75 -0.43 -11.40
CA LEU A 115 -3.50 -1.55 -10.86
C LEU A 115 -4.96 -1.12 -10.72
N PHE A 116 -5.89 -1.90 -11.27
CA PHE A 116 -7.33 -1.63 -11.16
C PHE A 116 -7.95 -2.58 -10.14
N PHE A 117 -8.94 -2.08 -9.39
CA PHE A 117 -9.67 -2.81 -8.37
C PHE A 117 -11.18 -2.71 -8.59
N SER A 118 -11.95 -3.39 -7.74
CA SER A 118 -13.41 -3.32 -7.72
C SER A 118 -13.91 -1.87 -7.67
N GLU A 119 -15.11 -1.68 -8.19
CA GLU A 119 -15.74 -0.36 -8.22
C GLU A 119 -16.03 0.21 -6.83
N GLU A 120 -16.23 -0.63 -5.82
CA GLU A 120 -16.42 -0.19 -4.43
C GLU A 120 -15.13 0.31 -3.78
N GLY A 121 -13.99 0.03 -4.40
CA GLY A 121 -12.66 0.38 -3.93
C GLY A 121 -12.17 -0.54 -2.81
N VAL A 122 -10.86 -0.57 -2.67
CA VAL A 122 -10.12 -1.31 -1.62
C VAL A 122 -9.49 -0.35 -0.64
N SER A 123 -9.04 -0.84 0.52
CA SER A 123 -8.27 -0.02 1.46
C SER A 123 -7.03 0.60 0.81
N ALA A 124 -6.97 1.94 0.73
CA ALA A 124 -5.83 2.66 0.18
C ALA A 124 -4.55 2.35 0.96
N ARG A 125 -4.66 2.15 2.28
CA ARG A 125 -3.54 1.75 3.14
C ARG A 125 -2.94 0.41 2.73
N LYS A 126 -3.77 -0.62 2.55
CA LYS A 126 -3.31 -1.97 2.15
C LYS A 126 -2.63 -1.93 0.79
N LEU A 127 -3.28 -1.26 -0.17
CA LEU A 127 -2.74 -1.07 -1.51
C LEU A 127 -1.35 -0.41 -1.47
N ARG A 128 -1.21 0.71 -0.74
CA ARG A 128 0.07 1.42 -0.61
C ARG A 128 1.15 0.57 0.06
N ILE A 129 0.80 -0.24 1.07
CA ILE A 129 1.75 -1.18 1.69
C ILE A 129 2.28 -2.17 0.66
N VAL A 130 1.38 -2.81 -0.10
CA VAL A 130 1.74 -3.80 -1.12
C VAL A 130 2.58 -3.17 -2.24
N MET A 131 2.18 -2.01 -2.74
CA MET A 131 2.93 -1.32 -3.81
C MET A 131 4.31 -0.88 -3.34
N LYS A 132 4.45 -0.34 -2.12
CA LYS A 132 5.75 -0.02 -1.53
C LYS A 132 6.62 -1.25 -1.37
N TYR A 133 6.03 -2.35 -0.93
CA TYR A 133 6.75 -3.61 -0.78
C TYR A 133 7.29 -4.11 -2.13
N ILE A 134 6.48 -4.07 -3.19
CA ILE A 134 6.93 -4.41 -4.55
C ILE A 134 8.06 -3.48 -5.00
N LEU A 135 7.93 -2.17 -4.76
CA LEU A 135 8.96 -1.17 -5.08
C LEU A 135 10.27 -1.41 -4.32
N ASP A 136 10.20 -1.75 -3.03
CA ASP A 136 11.36 -2.07 -2.21
C ASP A 136 12.10 -3.29 -2.77
N GLU A 137 11.37 -4.33 -3.21
CA GLU A 137 11.97 -5.54 -3.78
C GLU A 137 12.64 -5.34 -5.14
N ILE A 138 12.27 -4.30 -5.87
CA ILE A 138 12.92 -3.89 -7.11
C ILE A 138 13.89 -2.71 -6.90
N GLU A 139 14.23 -2.40 -5.65
CA GLU A 139 15.19 -1.36 -5.25
C GLU A 139 14.79 0.07 -5.65
N LEU A 140 13.49 0.36 -5.71
CA LEU A 140 12.93 1.66 -6.08
C LEU A 140 11.97 2.25 -5.01
N PRO A 141 12.39 2.36 -3.74
CA PRO A 141 11.53 2.77 -2.62
C PRO A 141 10.96 4.20 -2.74
N ASN A 142 11.59 5.03 -3.58
CA ASN A 142 11.25 6.45 -3.74
C ASN A 142 10.28 6.72 -4.90
N THR A 143 9.85 5.69 -5.63
CA THR A 143 8.86 5.84 -6.70
C THR A 143 7.53 6.32 -6.13
N GLU A 144 6.94 7.31 -6.80
CA GLU A 144 5.70 7.93 -6.35
C GLU A 144 4.51 6.97 -6.51
N ILE A 145 3.64 6.92 -5.50
CA ILE A 145 2.41 6.11 -5.52
C ILE A 145 1.18 7.01 -5.39
N PHE A 146 0.18 6.77 -6.22
CA PHE A 146 -1.17 7.29 -6.04
C PHE A 146 -2.15 6.16 -5.63
N PRO A 147 -3.01 6.39 -4.63
CA PRO A 147 -3.11 7.61 -3.84
C PRO A 147 -1.88 7.85 -2.94
N LYS A 148 -1.54 9.13 -2.69
CA LYS A 148 -0.38 9.49 -1.85
C LYS A 148 -0.63 9.29 -0.35
N GLN A 149 -1.90 9.30 0.07
CA GLN A 149 -2.35 9.16 1.44
C GLN A 149 -3.14 7.87 1.66
N ASP A 150 -3.19 7.40 2.91
CA ASP A 150 -4.04 6.26 3.32
C ASP A 150 -5.50 6.66 3.49
N SER A 151 -5.77 7.93 3.78
CA SER A 151 -7.12 8.48 3.95
C SER A 151 -7.15 9.98 3.68
N ILE A 152 -8.32 10.50 3.34
CA ILE A 152 -8.63 11.93 3.34
C ILE A 152 -9.01 12.35 4.76
N ASN A 153 -8.28 13.31 5.33
CA ASN A 153 -8.62 13.91 6.62
C ASN A 153 -9.66 15.03 6.43
N GLN A 154 -10.47 15.29 7.47
CA GLN A 154 -11.57 16.26 7.45
C GLN A 154 -11.14 17.72 7.18
N ASN A 155 -9.85 18.05 7.22
CA ASN A 155 -9.33 19.41 7.04
C ASN A 155 -9.26 19.87 5.57
N ASN A 156 -10.32 19.66 4.78
CA ASN A 156 -10.51 20.23 3.43
C ASN A 156 -9.46 19.88 2.35
N SER A 157 -8.66 18.83 2.51
CA SER A 157 -7.75 18.38 1.45
C SER A 157 -8.39 17.28 0.62
N TYR A 158 -8.63 17.53 -0.67
CA TYR A 158 -9.11 16.51 -1.61
C TYR A 158 -8.06 15.43 -1.92
N GLY A 159 -6.86 15.53 -1.37
CA GLY A 159 -5.71 14.70 -1.73
C GLY A 159 -5.00 15.23 -2.97
N ASN A 160 -4.39 14.32 -3.73
CA ASN A 160 -3.68 14.64 -4.97
C ASN A 160 -4.40 14.00 -6.16
N PHE A 161 -4.54 14.74 -7.26
CA PHE A 161 -5.05 14.17 -8.49
C PHE A 161 -3.92 13.59 -9.35
N ILE A 162 -4.27 12.61 -10.18
CA ILE A 162 -3.44 12.09 -11.25
C ILE A 162 -4.08 12.44 -12.60
N ASN A 163 -3.27 12.71 -13.62
CA ASN A 163 -3.81 12.97 -14.96
C ASN A 163 -4.38 11.66 -15.52
N ALA A 164 -5.60 11.70 -16.05
CA ALA A 164 -6.20 10.53 -16.67
C ALA A 164 -5.52 10.23 -18.03
N PRO A 165 -5.43 8.95 -18.41
CA PRO A 165 -4.91 8.56 -19.72
C PRO A 165 -5.93 8.89 -20.82
N LEU A 166 -5.52 8.70 -22.07
CA LEU A 166 -6.32 8.89 -23.29
C LEU A 166 -6.74 10.34 -23.55
N PHE A 167 -5.94 11.31 -23.12
CA PHE A 167 -6.13 12.70 -23.56
C PHE A 167 -5.98 12.79 -25.09
N GLY A 168 -7.08 13.01 -25.80
CA GLY A 168 -7.16 12.81 -27.25
C GLY A 168 -6.17 13.62 -28.10
N LYS A 169 -5.63 14.71 -27.55
CA LYS A 169 -4.59 15.50 -28.22
C LYS A 169 -3.22 14.82 -28.22
N LEU A 170 -2.93 13.98 -27.23
CA LEU A 170 -1.65 13.30 -27.03
C LEU A 170 -1.66 11.86 -27.53
N VAL A 171 -2.84 11.25 -27.67
CA VAL A 171 -2.99 9.88 -28.20
C VAL A 171 -2.33 9.69 -29.58
N PRO A 172 -2.49 10.60 -30.57
CA PRO A 172 -1.80 10.47 -31.87
C PRO A 172 -0.27 10.52 -31.78
N GLU A 173 0.28 11.11 -30.70
CA GLU A 173 1.72 11.14 -30.44
C GLU A 173 2.21 9.88 -29.69
N GLY A 174 1.33 8.90 -29.44
CA GLY A 174 1.65 7.72 -28.64
C GLY A 174 1.94 8.06 -27.18
N LYS A 175 1.32 9.12 -26.65
CA LYS A 175 1.40 9.54 -25.24
C LYS A 175 0.02 9.41 -24.59
N THR A 176 0.02 9.29 -23.28
CA THR A 176 -1.17 8.99 -22.47
C THR A 176 -1.92 7.75 -22.96
N VAL A 177 -1.21 6.77 -23.52
CA VAL A 177 -1.78 5.52 -24.06
C VAL A 177 -1.22 4.33 -23.32
N PHE A 178 -2.02 3.29 -23.22
CA PHE A 178 -1.56 1.99 -22.76
C PHE A 178 -0.70 1.33 -23.84
N ILE A 179 0.37 0.69 -23.39
CA ILE A 179 1.36 0.05 -24.24
C ILE A 179 1.63 -1.39 -23.75
N HIS A 180 2.15 -2.23 -24.63
CA HIS A 180 2.62 -3.55 -24.26
C HIS A 180 3.81 -3.46 -23.29
N ALA A 181 3.76 -4.19 -22.18
CA ALA A 181 4.83 -4.27 -21.17
C ALA A 181 5.93 -5.28 -21.57
N ASP A 182 6.36 -5.20 -22.82
CA ASP A 182 7.40 -6.04 -23.41
C ASP A 182 8.49 -5.18 -24.07
N ASN A 183 9.43 -5.82 -24.77
CA ASN A 183 10.52 -5.11 -25.44
C ASN A 183 10.05 -4.21 -26.61
N SER A 184 8.82 -4.38 -27.11
CA SER A 184 8.28 -3.57 -28.21
C SER A 184 7.82 -2.19 -27.75
N LEU A 185 7.28 -2.10 -26.52
CA LEU A 185 6.68 -0.88 -25.95
C LEU A 185 5.68 -0.19 -26.90
N LYS A 186 5.05 -0.98 -27.77
CA LYS A 186 4.10 -0.46 -28.75
C LYS A 186 2.77 -0.13 -28.06
N PRO A 187 2.11 0.98 -28.44
CA PRO A 187 0.72 1.20 -28.07
C PRO A 187 -0.18 0.06 -28.53
N TYR A 188 -1.17 -0.31 -27.71
CA TYR A 188 -2.24 -1.20 -28.17
C TYR A 188 -2.93 -0.58 -29.40
N PRO A 189 -3.18 -1.36 -30.47
CA PRO A 189 -3.77 -0.85 -31.71
C PRO A 189 -5.11 -0.15 -31.49
N ASP A 190 -5.97 -0.74 -30.66
CA ASP A 190 -7.19 -0.11 -30.17
C ASP A 190 -7.14 -0.02 -28.64
N GLN A 191 -7.06 1.22 -28.14
CA GLN A 191 -7.03 1.52 -26.71
C GLN A 191 -8.35 1.16 -26.01
N TRP A 192 -9.48 1.23 -26.70
CA TRP A 192 -10.79 0.92 -26.14
C TRP A 192 -10.98 -0.57 -26.00
N GLU A 193 -10.62 -1.35 -27.03
CA GLU A 193 -10.61 -2.81 -26.96
C GLU A 193 -9.71 -3.28 -25.82
N PHE A 194 -8.49 -2.73 -25.71
CA PHE A 194 -7.58 -3.05 -24.60
C PHE A 194 -8.20 -2.74 -23.23
N ILE A 195 -8.80 -1.57 -23.05
CA ILE A 195 -9.39 -1.16 -21.77
C ILE A 195 -10.53 -2.11 -21.35
N GLU A 196 -11.30 -2.66 -22.29
CA GLU A 196 -12.33 -3.67 -22.01
C GLU A 196 -11.73 -4.99 -21.48
N THR A 197 -10.47 -5.29 -21.78
CA THR A 197 -9.75 -6.49 -21.29
C THR A 197 -9.16 -6.33 -19.89
N ILE A 198 -9.23 -5.14 -19.29
CA ILE A 198 -8.62 -4.87 -17.98
C ILE A 198 -9.27 -5.74 -16.89
N VAL A 199 -8.45 -6.54 -16.23
CA VAL A 199 -8.81 -7.38 -15.09
C VAL A 199 -8.63 -6.58 -13.80
N ARG A 200 -9.68 -6.54 -13.00
CA ARG A 200 -9.67 -5.89 -11.68
C ARG A 200 -9.20 -6.87 -10.61
N ASN A 201 -8.26 -6.43 -9.79
CA ASN A 201 -7.80 -7.15 -8.62
C ASN A 201 -8.82 -7.05 -7.47
N SER A 202 -8.86 -8.05 -6.59
CA SER A 202 -9.67 -8.03 -5.36
C SER A 202 -8.93 -7.38 -4.19
N GLU A 203 -9.59 -7.15 -3.06
CA GLU A 203 -8.89 -6.77 -1.83
C GLU A 203 -8.16 -7.98 -1.19
N ASP A 204 -8.73 -9.18 -1.33
CA ASP A 204 -8.19 -10.41 -0.75
C ASP A 204 -6.77 -10.75 -1.21
N ILE A 205 -6.40 -10.37 -2.45
CA ILE A 205 -5.03 -10.55 -2.93
C ILE A 205 -4.06 -9.60 -2.20
N LEU A 206 -4.50 -8.39 -1.84
CA LEU A 206 -3.68 -7.48 -1.04
C LEU A 206 -3.49 -8.05 0.38
N ASP A 207 -4.55 -8.56 0.99
CA ASP A 207 -4.48 -9.22 2.29
C ASP A 207 -3.56 -10.44 2.26
N SER A 208 -3.69 -11.28 1.23
CA SER A 208 -2.82 -12.44 1.03
C SER A 208 -1.35 -12.06 0.91
N ILE A 209 -1.04 -11.00 0.16
CA ILE A 209 0.35 -10.51 0.02
C ILE A 209 0.86 -9.97 1.36
N ILE A 210 0.04 -9.21 2.09
CA ILE A 210 0.44 -8.66 3.40
C ILE A 210 0.69 -9.80 4.39
N ASP A 211 -0.20 -10.77 4.50
CA ASP A 211 -0.10 -11.89 5.42
C ASP A 211 1.09 -12.80 5.08
N ASN A 212 1.24 -13.16 3.80
CA ASN A 212 2.34 -14.00 3.34
C ASN A 212 3.70 -13.33 3.51
N ASN A 213 3.80 -12.01 3.32
CA ASN A 213 5.06 -11.30 3.45
C ASN A 213 5.40 -10.91 4.89
N ILE A 214 4.43 -10.81 5.79
CA ILE A 214 4.71 -10.87 7.23
C ILE A 214 5.40 -12.20 7.55
N THR A 215 4.96 -13.33 6.97
CA THR A 215 5.66 -14.62 7.11
C THR A 215 6.99 -14.72 6.35
N ASP A 216 7.16 -14.10 5.18
CA ASP A 216 8.41 -14.17 4.41
C ASP A 216 9.48 -13.21 4.94
N VAL A 217 9.13 -12.08 5.53
CA VAL A 217 10.07 -11.30 6.36
C VAL A 217 10.51 -12.13 7.57
N ILE A 218 9.64 -12.97 8.14
CA ILE A 218 10.00 -13.90 9.22
C ILE A 218 10.89 -15.06 8.70
N LYS A 219 10.72 -15.53 7.46
CA LYS A 219 11.52 -16.61 6.84
C LYS A 219 12.84 -16.12 6.23
N LYS A 220 12.88 -15.02 5.47
CA LYS A 220 14.12 -14.40 4.90
C LYS A 220 15.09 -13.97 6.02
N ASN A 221 14.58 -13.49 7.15
CA ASN A 221 15.42 -13.18 8.33
C ASN A 221 16.03 -14.42 9.03
N ARG A 222 15.69 -15.65 8.62
CA ARG A 222 16.40 -16.86 9.07
C ARG A 222 17.66 -17.18 8.24
N ASN A 223 17.78 -16.68 7.00
CA ASN A 223 18.78 -17.19 6.05
C ASN A 223 19.82 -16.20 5.53
N THR A 224 19.80 -14.91 5.88
CA THR A 224 20.88 -13.99 5.50
C THR A 224 21.17 -12.97 6.61
N LEU A 225 22.21 -13.22 7.40
CA LEU A 225 22.88 -12.19 8.19
C LEU A 225 24.24 -11.84 7.54
N PRO A 226 24.37 -10.69 6.87
CA PRO A 226 25.64 -10.00 6.80
C PRO A 226 25.86 -9.20 8.08
N LYS A 227 27.08 -9.33 8.61
CA LYS A 227 27.57 -8.56 9.74
C LYS A 227 27.66 -7.08 9.37
N ASN A 228 27.32 -6.23 10.34
CA ASN A 228 27.59 -4.79 10.42
C ASN A 228 26.72 -3.87 9.56
N THR A 229 25.67 -3.30 10.17
CA THR A 229 25.46 -1.85 10.03
C THR A 229 24.69 -1.27 11.22
N THR A 230 25.05 -0.04 11.53
CA THR A 230 24.81 0.62 12.80
C THR A 230 23.53 1.44 12.71
N ILE A 231 22.37 0.88 13.07
CA ILE A 231 21.11 1.65 13.06
C ILE A 231 20.89 2.31 14.43
N ASN A 232 20.81 3.64 14.39
CA ASN A 232 20.48 4.52 15.49
C ASN A 232 19.03 4.33 15.94
N SER A 233 18.88 4.11 17.24
CA SER A 233 17.64 3.78 17.93
C SER A 233 16.89 5.03 18.38
N SER A 234 15.82 5.41 17.69
CA SER A 234 14.74 6.24 18.29
C SER A 234 13.39 6.24 17.55
N GLN A 235 13.18 5.42 16.51
CA GLN A 235 11.93 5.53 15.71
C GLN A 235 11.40 4.21 15.10
N TYR A 236 11.81 3.06 15.61
CA TYR A 236 11.62 1.78 14.91
C TYR A 236 10.95 0.71 15.75
N GLY A 237 9.67 0.44 15.46
CA GLY A 237 8.95 -0.83 15.63
C GLY A 237 9.11 -1.63 16.94
N LEU A 238 8.60 -2.86 16.95
CA LEU A 238 8.82 -3.77 18.08
C LEU A 238 10.28 -4.26 18.12
N PRO A 239 10.90 -4.36 19.31
CA PRO A 239 12.22 -4.99 19.46
C PRO A 239 12.21 -6.44 18.95
N LEU A 240 13.37 -6.90 18.45
CA LEU A 240 13.49 -8.24 17.86
C LEU A 240 13.09 -9.37 18.83
N CYS A 241 13.45 -9.26 20.11
CA CYS A 241 13.05 -10.23 21.13
C CYS A 241 11.52 -10.32 21.27
N ILE A 242 10.81 -9.19 21.26
CA ILE A 242 9.35 -9.15 21.33
C ILE A 242 8.72 -9.74 20.07
N LYS A 243 9.27 -9.43 18.89
CA LYS A 243 8.86 -10.04 17.62
C LYS A 243 9.01 -11.55 17.66
N ASN A 244 10.15 -12.05 18.13
CA ASN A 244 10.42 -13.49 18.22
C ASN A 244 9.45 -14.19 19.17
N ILE A 245 9.16 -13.59 20.32
CA ILE A 245 8.20 -14.13 21.28
C ILE A 245 6.80 -14.22 20.65
N LEU A 246 6.35 -13.15 19.98
CA LEU A 246 5.05 -13.11 19.29
C LEU A 246 4.93 -14.17 18.17
N CYS A 247 6.04 -14.46 17.50
CA CYS A 247 6.09 -15.44 16.42
C CYS A 247 6.14 -16.88 16.92
N GLN A 248 6.96 -17.15 17.94
CA GLN A 248 7.30 -18.52 18.34
C GLN A 248 6.45 -19.04 19.51
N GLY A 249 5.78 -18.14 20.24
CA GLY A 249 5.23 -18.49 21.55
C GLY A 249 6.34 -18.68 22.59
N VAL A 250 5.96 -19.07 23.80
CA VAL A 250 6.90 -19.36 24.89
C VAL A 250 6.59 -20.68 25.59
N SER A 251 7.62 -21.25 26.21
CA SER A 251 7.52 -22.48 27.03
C SER A 251 7.55 -22.23 28.53
N PHE A 252 7.94 -21.04 28.98
CA PHE A 252 7.94 -20.63 30.38
C PHE A 252 7.56 -19.15 30.52
N ASP A 253 7.23 -18.72 31.74
CA ASP A 253 6.94 -17.31 32.09
C ASP A 253 5.93 -16.57 31.19
N GLN A 254 4.91 -17.30 30.72
CA GLN A 254 3.87 -16.79 29.81
C GLN A 254 3.25 -15.46 30.26
N ARG A 255 2.98 -15.27 31.56
CA ARG A 255 2.38 -14.03 32.08
C ARG A 255 3.33 -12.84 31.99
N VAL A 256 4.62 -13.07 32.27
CA VAL A 256 5.67 -12.04 32.17
C VAL A 256 5.89 -11.66 30.71
N ALA A 257 5.97 -12.65 29.81
CA ALA A 257 6.03 -12.41 28.37
C ALA A 257 4.83 -11.60 27.88
N CYS A 258 3.61 -12.02 28.25
CA CYS A 258 2.36 -11.32 27.88
C CYS A 258 2.40 -9.84 28.28
N PHE A 259 2.79 -9.55 29.52
CA PHE A 259 2.89 -8.18 30.03
C PHE A 259 3.92 -7.35 29.25
N ARG A 260 5.12 -7.89 29.03
CA ARG A 260 6.20 -7.17 28.33
C ARG A 260 5.91 -6.95 26.86
N ILE A 261 5.23 -7.89 26.20
CA ILE A 261 4.72 -7.70 24.84
C ILE A 261 3.72 -6.54 24.83
N ALA A 262 2.74 -6.53 25.74
CA ALA A 262 1.73 -5.48 25.82
C ALA A 262 2.34 -4.08 26.04
N VAL A 263 3.37 -3.97 26.89
CA VAL A 263 4.12 -2.71 27.08
C VAL A 263 4.74 -2.24 25.75
N ASN A 264 5.33 -3.14 24.98
CA ASN A 264 5.95 -2.78 23.70
C ASN A 264 4.93 -2.50 22.59
N LEU A 265 3.77 -3.17 22.60
CA LEU A 265 2.65 -2.87 21.70
C LEU A 265 2.05 -1.49 21.97
N LYS A 266 1.86 -1.12 23.24
CA LYS A 266 1.46 0.24 23.63
C LYS A 266 2.44 1.29 23.13
N ARG A 267 3.75 1.03 23.28
CA ARG A 267 4.81 1.96 22.86
C ARG A 267 4.81 2.25 21.36
N VAL A 268 4.38 1.29 20.54
CA VAL A 268 4.23 1.48 19.09
C VAL A 268 2.84 2.00 18.70
N GLY A 269 2.01 2.38 19.68
CA GLY A 269 0.71 3.02 19.45
C GLY A 269 -0.47 2.08 19.26
N LEU A 270 -0.34 0.78 19.55
CA LEU A 270 -1.45 -0.16 19.39
C LEU A 270 -2.50 0.07 20.51
N PRO A 271 -3.80 0.18 20.22
CA PRO A 271 -4.84 0.30 21.26
C PRO A 271 -4.95 -0.97 22.12
N GLU A 272 -5.46 -0.81 23.34
CA GLU A 272 -5.53 -1.88 24.37
C GLU A 272 -6.28 -3.13 23.87
N GLU A 273 -7.46 -2.91 23.28
CA GLU A 273 -8.33 -3.94 22.74
C GLU A 273 -7.68 -4.74 21.60
N PHE A 274 -6.95 -4.07 20.69
CA PHE A 274 -6.16 -4.76 19.66
C PHE A 274 -4.97 -5.52 20.24
N SER A 275 -4.34 -5.02 21.30
CA SER A 275 -3.27 -5.75 22.01
C SER A 275 -3.77 -7.01 22.68
N VAL A 276 -4.99 -7.00 23.23
CA VAL A 276 -5.64 -8.21 23.76
C VAL A 276 -5.81 -9.24 22.64
N GLU A 277 -6.26 -8.82 21.45
CA GLU A 277 -6.48 -9.73 20.33
C GLU A 277 -5.18 -10.32 19.77
N VAL A 278 -4.15 -9.49 19.61
CA VAL A 278 -2.80 -9.95 19.24
C VAL A 278 -2.29 -11.00 20.23
N LEU A 279 -2.50 -10.78 21.52
CA LEU A 279 -2.04 -11.71 22.56
C LEU A 279 -2.91 -12.97 22.68
N ASN A 280 -4.19 -12.90 22.34
CA ASN A 280 -5.04 -14.08 22.18
C ASN A 280 -4.57 -14.95 21.02
N ASN A 281 -4.15 -14.36 19.90
CA ASN A 281 -3.56 -15.10 18.79
C ASN A 281 -2.14 -15.59 19.06
N TRP A 282 -1.40 -14.91 19.94
CA TRP A 282 -0.10 -15.41 20.42
C TRP A 282 -0.23 -16.62 21.35
N ARG A 283 -1.25 -16.65 22.22
CA ARG A 283 -1.39 -17.69 23.27
C ARG A 283 -1.41 -19.11 22.71
N VAL A 284 -1.99 -19.31 21.52
CA VAL A 284 -2.14 -20.63 20.90
C VAL A 284 -0.80 -21.23 20.47
N LYS A 285 0.23 -20.39 20.39
CA LYS A 285 1.60 -20.77 20.04
C LYS A 285 2.42 -21.19 21.26
N ASN A 286 1.94 -20.91 22.48
CA ASN A 286 2.65 -21.23 23.70
C ASN A 286 2.65 -22.73 23.96
N LYS A 287 3.82 -23.27 24.31
CA LYS A 287 4.04 -24.69 24.61
C LYS A 287 4.62 -24.83 26.02
N PRO A 288 3.83 -24.54 27.07
CA PRO A 288 4.31 -24.55 28.43
C PRO A 288 4.83 -25.92 28.87
N ILE A 289 5.98 -25.94 29.53
CA ILE A 289 6.59 -27.16 30.08
C ILE A 289 6.08 -27.46 31.50
N ASN A 290 6.44 -28.65 32.02
CA ASN A 290 6.15 -29.10 33.38
C ASN A 290 4.65 -29.14 33.70
N ASN A 291 3.84 -29.62 32.77
CA ASN A 291 2.37 -29.71 32.88
C ASN A 291 1.67 -28.36 33.21
N LYS A 292 2.33 -27.23 32.97
CA LYS A 292 1.70 -25.91 33.14
C LYS A 292 0.69 -25.70 32.01
N ARG A 293 -0.46 -25.10 32.35
CA ARG A 293 -1.48 -24.73 31.35
C ARG A 293 -1.07 -23.52 30.52
N ILE A 294 -1.68 -23.38 29.35
CA ILE A 294 -1.59 -22.16 28.52
C ILE A 294 -2.28 -21.01 29.28
N ILE A 295 -1.73 -19.80 29.17
CA ILE A 295 -2.32 -18.58 29.71
C ILE A 295 -3.76 -18.38 29.18
N THR A 296 -4.68 -17.98 30.06
CA THR A 296 -6.10 -17.80 29.71
C THR A 296 -6.36 -16.42 29.09
N GLN A 297 -7.45 -16.28 28.33
CA GLN A 297 -7.93 -14.98 27.83
C GLN A 297 -8.13 -13.97 28.97
N ARG A 298 -8.68 -14.39 30.11
CA ARG A 298 -8.85 -13.53 31.30
C ARG A 298 -7.52 -13.03 31.84
N GLU A 299 -6.51 -13.90 31.92
CA GLU A 299 -5.17 -13.50 32.35
C GLU A 299 -4.51 -12.56 31.35
N ILE A 300 -4.68 -12.78 30.03
CA ILE A 300 -4.20 -11.86 28.99
C ILE A 300 -4.82 -10.48 29.17
N LYS A 301 -6.15 -10.40 29.27
CA LYS A 301 -6.86 -9.13 29.48
C LYS A 301 -6.35 -8.40 30.73
N ASN A 302 -6.10 -9.12 31.82
CA ASN A 302 -5.52 -8.56 33.03
C ASN A 302 -4.08 -8.03 32.81
N GLN A 303 -3.20 -8.81 32.17
CA GLN A 303 -1.81 -8.38 31.91
C GLN A 303 -1.75 -7.15 30.99
N VAL A 304 -2.58 -7.13 29.95
CA VAL A 304 -2.69 -5.99 29.03
C VAL A 304 -3.21 -4.76 29.76
N GLY A 305 -4.30 -4.88 30.53
CA GLY A 305 -4.81 -3.76 31.31
C GLY A 305 -3.77 -3.18 32.28
N TRP A 306 -2.98 -4.03 32.95
CA TRP A 306 -1.88 -3.54 33.80
C TRP A 306 -0.79 -2.83 33.00
N ALA A 307 -0.40 -3.36 31.83
CA ALA A 307 0.59 -2.73 30.96
C ALA A 307 0.12 -1.36 30.43
N TYR A 308 -1.20 -1.20 30.21
CA TYR A 308 -1.78 0.03 29.66
C TYR A 308 -2.05 1.11 30.71
N LYS A 309 -2.26 0.74 31.99
CA LYS A 309 -2.48 1.68 33.09
C LYS A 309 -1.33 2.66 33.37
N LYS A 310 -0.08 2.27 33.12
CA LYS A 310 1.11 3.11 33.41
C LYS A 310 2.02 3.23 32.20
N ASN A 311 2.90 4.23 32.20
CA ASN A 311 3.91 4.41 31.17
C ASN A 311 5.22 3.74 31.60
N TYR A 312 5.38 2.48 31.21
CA TYR A 312 6.58 1.70 31.48
C TYR A 312 7.67 2.04 30.46
N ASN A 313 8.81 2.55 30.94
CA ASN A 313 9.93 2.94 30.08
C ASN A 313 10.85 1.74 29.71
N GLY A 314 10.85 0.69 30.53
CA GLY A 314 11.68 -0.50 30.33
C GLY A 314 11.16 -1.41 29.22
N ILE A 315 12.08 -1.90 28.37
CA ILE A 315 11.78 -2.89 27.30
C ILE A 315 11.61 -4.30 27.89
N GLY A 316 12.11 -4.53 29.12
CA GLY A 316 12.07 -5.82 29.81
C GLY A 316 13.29 -6.70 29.53
N CYS A 317 14.42 -6.13 29.11
CA CYS A 317 15.64 -6.87 28.75
C CYS A 317 16.21 -7.72 29.90
N GLU A 318 15.90 -7.34 31.13
CA GLU A 318 16.27 -8.01 32.39
C GLU A 318 15.46 -9.28 32.67
N GLU A 319 14.29 -9.42 32.06
CA GLU A 319 13.41 -10.56 32.29
C GLU A 319 14.01 -11.81 31.63
N PRO A 320 14.15 -12.94 32.36
CA PRO A 320 14.71 -14.17 31.80
C PRO A 320 14.04 -14.61 30.51
N ILE A 321 12.71 -14.46 30.44
CA ILE A 321 11.95 -14.79 29.24
C ILE A 321 12.27 -13.87 28.07
N ILE A 322 12.40 -12.56 28.27
CA ILE A 322 12.78 -11.64 27.18
C ILE A 322 14.23 -11.87 26.76
N ASN A 323 15.11 -12.11 27.73
CA ASN A 323 16.53 -12.39 27.50
C ASN A 323 16.73 -13.68 26.70
N SER A 324 15.91 -14.72 26.92
CA SER A 324 15.99 -15.98 26.17
C SER A 324 15.72 -15.83 24.67
N PHE A 325 15.05 -14.75 24.26
CA PHE A 325 14.81 -14.39 22.85
C PHE A 325 15.64 -13.18 22.39
N CYS A 326 16.57 -12.71 23.22
CA CYS A 326 17.40 -11.54 22.96
C CYS A 326 18.80 -11.92 22.47
N ASN A 327 19.45 -11.02 21.73
CA ASN A 327 20.81 -11.21 21.24
C ASN A 327 21.81 -10.51 22.18
N SER A 328 22.94 -11.14 22.49
CA SER A 328 24.02 -10.57 23.32
C SER A 328 24.62 -9.28 22.73
N LYS A 329 24.53 -9.08 21.41
CA LYS A 329 24.96 -7.87 20.68
C LYS A 329 23.85 -6.82 20.53
N CYS A 330 22.73 -6.95 21.24
CA CYS A 330 21.59 -6.03 21.14
C CYS A 330 21.93 -4.64 21.68
N LYS A 331 21.89 -3.63 20.81
CA LYS A 331 22.20 -2.22 21.17
C LYS A 331 21.24 -1.61 22.18
N LEU A 332 19.98 -2.05 22.20
CA LEU A 332 18.98 -1.61 23.19
C LEU A 332 19.33 -2.11 24.60
N ARG A 333 19.94 -3.30 24.70
CA ARG A 333 20.42 -3.87 25.97
C ARG A 333 21.69 -3.16 26.44
N GLN A 334 22.63 -2.88 25.53
CA GLN A 334 23.86 -2.16 25.85
C GLN A 334 23.61 -0.72 26.32
N LYS A 335 22.64 -0.01 25.73
CA LYS A 335 22.23 1.33 26.18
C LYS A 335 21.63 1.33 27.61
N ASN A 336 20.88 0.30 27.99
CA ASN A 336 20.29 0.21 29.33
C ASN A 336 21.30 -0.15 30.42
N ASN A 337 22.40 -0.85 30.09
CA ASN A 337 23.47 -1.13 31.04
C ASN A 337 24.39 0.08 31.30
N ASN A 338 24.49 1.02 30.34
CA ASN A 338 25.29 2.24 30.46
C ASN A 338 24.52 3.41 31.13
N MET A 339 23.24 3.24 31.46
CA MET A 339 22.40 4.22 32.18
C MET A 339 22.09 3.78 33.63
N ARG A 340 22.74 2.72 34.12
CA ARG A 340 22.62 2.26 35.51
C ARG A 340 23.88 2.59 36.30
#